data_AF-A0A382V016-F1
#
_entry.id   AF-A0A382V016-F1
#
_cell.length_a   1.000
_cell.length_b   1.000
_cell.length_c   1.000
_cell.angle_alpha   90.00
_cell.angle_beta   90.00
_cell.angle_gamma   90.00
#
_symmetry.space_group_name_H-M   'P 1'
#
loop_
_entity.id
_entity.type
_entity.pdbx_description
1 polymer ?
#
loop_
_entity_poly.entity_id
_entity_poly.type
_entity_poly.pdbx_seq_one_letter_code
_entity_poly.pdbx_strand_id
1 'polypeptide(L)'
;MDTDFLGIGYMLMLPGLALFYGGMVRRKNVLAALMHSFIPLGVITVQWVLFGYSLAFGNDIGHFVGDLSKALFTGIDFKTLSGTIPEYLFSMF
;
A
#
# COMPACT_ATOMS: atom_id res chain seq x y z
N MET A 1 -4.77 13.54 26.36
CA MET A 1 -3.41 13.03 26.56
C MET A 1 -3.38 11.58 26.07
N ASP A 2 -4.06 11.27 24.95
CA ASP A 2 -4.49 9.87 24.69
C ASP A 2 -4.50 9.47 23.19
N THR A 3 -4.10 10.34 22.26
CA THR A 3 -3.97 10.00 20.83
C THR A 3 -2.65 9.31 20.50
N ASP A 4 -1.65 9.46 21.37
CA ASP A 4 -0.28 9.01 21.10
C ASP A 4 -0.14 7.51 21.35
N PHE A 5 -0.84 6.96 22.36
CA PHE A 5 -0.78 5.52 22.69
C PHE A 5 -1.45 4.62 21.64
N LEU A 6 -2.48 5.09 20.95
CA LEU A 6 -3.12 4.35 19.86
C LEU A 6 -2.26 4.35 18.59
N GLY A 7 -1.57 5.46 18.28
CA GLY A 7 -0.69 5.57 17.12
C GLY A 7 0.53 4.65 17.18
N ILE A 8 1.15 4.53 18.37
CA ILE A 8 2.33 3.67 18.57
C ILE A 8 1.94 2.17 18.56
N GLY A 9 0.71 1.84 18.99
CA GLY A 9 0.18 0.48 18.99
C GLY A 9 0.07 -0.13 17.59
N TYR A 10 -0.45 0.61 16.61
CA TYR A 10 -0.53 0.14 15.21
C TYR A 10 0.84 -0.09 14.59
N MET A 11 1.79 0.81 14.83
CA MET A 11 3.16 0.70 14.32
C MET A 11 3.95 -0.47 14.94
N LEU A 12 3.62 -0.90 16.17
CA LEU A 12 4.24 -2.05 16.83
C LEU A 12 3.48 -3.38 16.61
N MET A 13 2.17 -3.34 16.34
CA MET A 13 1.37 -4.53 16.07
C MET A 13 1.74 -5.19 14.73
N LEU A 14 2.04 -4.38 13.70
CA LEU A 14 2.50 -4.86 12.39
C LEU A 14 3.83 -5.64 12.47
N PRO A 15 4.92 -5.16 13.10
CA PRO A 15 6.15 -5.92 13.25
C PRO A 15 6.01 -7.08 14.24
N GLY A 16 5.18 -6.96 15.28
CA GLY A 16 4.90 -8.04 16.23
C GLY A 16 4.23 -9.26 15.58
N LEU A 17 3.26 -9.03 14.69
CA LEU A 17 2.60 -10.11 13.93
C LEU A 17 3.57 -10.74 12.92
N ALA A 18 4.34 -9.91 12.20
CA ALA A 18 5.29 -10.36 11.19
C ALA A 18 6.40 -11.26 11.78
N LEU A 19 6.93 -10.91 12.96
CA LEU A 19 7.91 -11.73 13.68
C LEU A 19 7.32 -13.05 14.20
N PHE A 20 6.06 -13.04 14.64
CA PHE A 20 5.38 -14.24 15.13
C PHE A 20 5.07 -15.24 14.00
N TYR A 21 4.62 -14.77 12.84
CA TYR A 21 4.41 -15.61 11.64
C TYR A 21 5.74 -16.02 10.98
N GLY A 22 6.77 -15.17 11.01
CA GLY A 22 8.10 -15.49 10.50
C GLY A 22 8.84 -16.57 11.30
N GLY A 23 8.65 -16.61 12.63
CA GLY A 23 9.29 -17.58 13.52
C GLY A 23 8.73 -19.01 13.44
N MET A 24 7.53 -19.20 12.88
CA MET A 24 6.90 -20.53 12.70
C MET A 24 7.34 -21.27 11.43
N VAL A 25 8.15 -20.65 10.57
CA VAL A 25 8.60 -21.26 9.30
C VAL A 25 9.87 -22.11 9.54
N ARG A 26 9.81 -23.39 9.18
CA ARG A 26 10.94 -24.33 9.30
C ARG A 26 12.18 -23.78 8.57
N ARG A 27 13.35 -23.80 9.22
CA ARG A 27 14.65 -23.30 8.69
C ARG A 27 14.95 -23.72 7.23
N LYS A 28 14.50 -24.92 6.81
CA LYS A 28 14.70 -25.44 5.45
C LYS A 28 13.98 -24.67 4.33
N ASN A 29 12.91 -23.94 4.67
CA ASN A 29 12.11 -23.16 3.70
C ASN A 29 12.34 -21.65 3.86
N VAL A 30 13.28 -21.22 4.70
CA VAL A 30 13.53 -19.78 4.95
C VAL A 30 13.96 -19.07 3.67
N LEU A 31 14.76 -19.70 2.81
CA LEU A 31 15.14 -19.12 1.52
C LEU A 31 13.93 -18.93 0.60
N ALA A 32 13.02 -19.90 0.55
CA ALA A 32 11.77 -19.80 -0.21
C ALA A 32 10.81 -18.76 0.39
N ALA A 33 10.76 -18.63 1.71
CA ALA A 33 9.96 -17.63 2.41
C ALA A 33 10.51 -16.22 2.17
N LEU A 34 11.83 -16.03 2.14
CA LEU A 34 12.45 -14.75 1.78
C LEU A 34 12.08 -14.35 0.35
N MET A 35 12.20 -15.26 -0.63
CA MET A 35 11.80 -14.98 -2.02
C MET A 35 10.30 -14.67 -2.12
N HIS A 36 9.46 -15.36 -1.36
CA HIS A 36 8.02 -15.06 -1.27
C HIS A 36 7.70 -13.72 -0.60
N SER A 37 8.60 -13.13 0.17
CA SER A 37 8.39 -11.76 0.70
C SER A 37 8.86 -10.69 -0.27
N PHE A 38 9.90 -10.95 -1.08
CA PHE A 38 10.44 -9.98 -2.04
C PHE A 38 9.62 -9.84 -3.32
N ILE A 39 9.14 -10.95 -3.88
CA ILE A 39 8.35 -10.96 -5.13
C ILE A 39 7.05 -10.14 -5.00
N PRO A 40 6.20 -10.34 -3.98
CA PRO A 40 4.95 -9.58 -3.87
C PRO A 40 5.19 -8.10 -3.60
N LEU A 41 6.30 -7.70 -2.96
CA LEU A 41 6.61 -6.27 -2.83
C LEU A 41 6.72 -5.60 -4.20
N GLY A 42 7.41 -6.22 -5.16
CA GLY A 42 7.50 -5.71 -6.52
C GLY A 42 6.16 -5.77 -7.27
N VAL A 43 5.47 -6.92 -7.18
CA VAL A 43 4.21 -7.13 -7.90
C VAL A 43 3.10 -6.20 -7.41
N ILE A 44 2.96 -6.03 -6.09
CA ILE A 44 1.95 -5.15 -5.49
C ILE A 44 2.28 -3.69 -5.82
N THR A 45 3.57 -3.28 -5.76
CA THR A 45 3.96 -1.92 -6.14
C THR A 45 3.61 -1.63 -7.60
N VAL A 46 3.91 -2.56 -8.53
CA VAL A 46 3.57 -2.39 -9.95
C VAL A 46 2.05 -2.38 -10.16
N GLN A 47 1.32 -3.29 -9.52
CA GLN A 47 -0.14 -3.37 -9.59
C GLN A 47 -0.81 -2.10 -9.04
N TRP A 48 -0.25 -1.51 -7.98
CA TRP A 48 -0.70 -0.25 -7.39
C TRP A 48 -0.65 0.90 -8.39
N VAL A 49 0.49 1.04 -9.09
CA VAL A 49 0.71 2.08 -10.10
C VAL A 49 -0.17 1.87 -11.34
N LEU A 50 -0.36 0.61 -11.77
CA LEU A 50 -1.11 0.31 -12.98
C LEU A 50 -2.58 0.67 -12.84
N PHE A 51 -3.25 0.17 -11.80
CA PHE A 51 -4.69 0.37 -11.62
C PHE A 51 -5.13 0.47 -10.16
N GLY A 52 -4.34 0.04 -9.18
CA GLY A 52 -4.72 0.07 -7.77
C GLY A 52 -5.06 1.48 -7.27
N TYR A 53 -4.24 2.47 -7.62
CA TYR A 53 -4.49 3.86 -7.28
C TYR A 53 -5.79 4.40 -7.91
N SER A 54 -6.02 4.08 -9.19
CA SER A 54 -7.21 4.53 -9.92
C SER A 54 -8.50 3.92 -9.39
N LEU A 55 -8.49 2.63 -9.02
CA LEU A 55 -9.67 1.97 -8.46
C LEU A 55 -10.04 2.48 -7.05
N ALA A 56 -9.06 2.98 -6.30
CA ALA A 56 -9.27 3.48 -4.94
C ALA A 56 -9.61 4.99 -4.89
N PHE A 57 -9.02 5.80 -5.78
CA PHE A 57 -9.12 7.27 -5.75
C PHE A 57 -9.48 7.91 -7.11
N GLY A 58 -9.92 7.09 -8.06
CA GLY A 58 -10.53 7.53 -9.33
C GLY A 58 -11.99 7.96 -9.15
N ASN A 59 -12.60 8.43 -10.23
CA ASN A 59 -14.01 8.85 -10.20
C ASN A 59 -14.92 7.66 -9.92
N ASP A 60 -15.85 7.79 -8.98
CA ASP A 60 -16.73 6.70 -8.58
C ASP A 60 -17.59 6.17 -9.72
N ILE A 61 -17.53 4.86 -9.95
CA ILE A 61 -18.51 4.12 -10.76
C ILE A 61 -19.45 3.40 -9.80
N GLY A 62 -20.64 3.97 -9.59
CA GLY A 62 -21.70 3.35 -8.79
C GLY A 62 -21.42 3.23 -7.29
N HIS A 63 -20.54 4.08 -6.73
CA HIS A 63 -20.16 4.14 -5.30
C HIS A 63 -19.49 2.88 -4.74
N PHE A 64 -19.03 1.96 -5.60
CA PHE A 64 -18.41 0.70 -5.18
C PHE A 64 -16.95 0.59 -5.62
N VAL A 65 -16.61 1.17 -6.78
CA VAL A 65 -15.27 1.07 -7.39
C VAL A 65 -14.95 2.39 -8.13
N GLY A 66 -13.71 2.87 -8.05
CA GLY A 66 -13.22 3.99 -8.85
C GLY A 66 -12.96 3.62 -10.32
N ASP A 67 -13.00 4.60 -11.21
CA ASP A 67 -12.75 4.44 -12.64
C ASP A 67 -11.26 4.25 -12.96
N LEU A 68 -10.94 3.76 -14.17
CA LEU A 68 -9.57 3.60 -14.70
C LEU A 68 -8.99 4.91 -15.28
N SER A 69 -9.67 6.05 -15.11
CA SER A 69 -9.24 7.34 -15.65
C SER A 69 -7.90 7.87 -15.12
N LYS A 70 -7.42 7.36 -13.98
CA LYS A 70 -6.10 7.68 -13.40
C LYS A 70 -5.13 6.50 -13.45
N ALA A 71 -5.43 5.47 -14.24
CA ALA A 71 -4.54 4.33 -14.44
C ALA A 71 -3.17 4.82 -14.94
N LEU A 72 -2.07 4.20 -14.48
CA LEU A 72 -0.71 4.61 -14.83
C LEU A 72 -0.34 6.06 -14.46
N PHE A 73 -1.07 6.71 -13.54
CA PHE A 73 -0.96 8.15 -13.26
C PHE A 73 -1.20 9.04 -14.49
N THR A 74 -1.94 8.55 -15.49
CA THR A 74 -2.30 9.37 -16.64
C THR A 74 -3.21 10.51 -16.21
N GLY A 75 -2.84 11.75 -16.59
CA GLY A 75 -3.57 12.97 -16.22
C GLY A 75 -3.24 13.57 -14.85
N ILE A 76 -2.32 12.97 -14.09
CA ILE A 76 -1.79 13.54 -12.84
C ILE A 76 -0.51 14.29 -13.17
N ASP A 77 -0.44 15.57 -12.83
CA ASP A 77 0.74 16.42 -12.99
C ASP A 77 1.27 16.79 -11.59
N PHE A 78 2.50 17.32 -11.50
CA PHE A 78 3.12 17.76 -10.25
C PHE A 78 2.35 18.88 -9.53
N LYS A 79 1.41 19.51 -10.25
CA LYS A 79 0.53 20.56 -9.76
C LYS A 79 -0.85 20.05 -9.36
N THR A 80 -1.18 18.78 -9.65
CA THR A 80 -2.47 18.22 -9.25
C THR A 80 -2.43 17.92 -7.75
N LEU A 81 -3.34 18.56 -7.03
CA LEU A 81 -3.42 18.51 -5.57
C LEU A 81 -4.63 17.68 -5.16
N SER A 82 -4.41 16.71 -4.28
CA SER A 82 -5.49 16.06 -3.53
C SER A 82 -5.60 16.77 -2.17
N GLY A 83 -6.49 17.76 -2.09
CA GLY A 83 -6.57 18.68 -0.95
C GLY A 83 -5.39 19.65 -0.92
N THR A 84 -4.43 19.43 -0.01
CA THR A 84 -3.26 20.31 0.23
C THR A 84 -1.93 19.65 -0.14
N ILE A 85 -1.95 18.35 -0.52
CA ILE A 85 -0.74 17.56 -0.78
C ILE A 85 -0.71 17.18 -2.27
N PRO A 86 0.46 17.20 -2.93
CA PRO A 86 0.60 16.71 -4.30
C PRO A 86 0.09 15.27 -4.42
N GLU A 87 -0.66 15.01 -5.48
CA GLU A 87 -1.35 13.72 -5.66
C GLU A 87 -0.37 12.53 -5.77
N TYR A 88 0.84 12.76 -6.30
CA TYR A 88 1.94 11.79 -6.27
C TYR A 88 2.38 11.40 -4.86
N LEU A 89 2.52 12.37 -3.96
CA LEU A 89 2.87 12.12 -2.56
C LEU A 89 1.74 11.36 -1.87
N PHE A 90 0.50 11.77 -2.13
CA PHE A 90 -0.67 11.10 -1.59
C PHE A 90 -0.76 9.63 -2.02
N SER A 91 -0.32 9.28 -3.23
CA SER A 91 -0.32 7.89 -3.71
C SER A 91 0.69 6.95 -3.02
N MET A 92 1.66 7.52 -2.29
CA MET A 92 2.73 6.78 -1.59
C MET A 92 2.49 6.59 -0.09
N PHE A 93 1.56 7.32 0.51
CA PHE A 93 1.16 7.19 1.91
C PHE A 93 0.25 5.98 2.11
#